data_AF-A0A8J9YYT1-F1
#
_entry.id   AF-A0A8J9YYT1-F1
#
_cell.length_a   1.000
_cell.length_b   1.000
_cell.length_c   1.000
_cell.angle_alpha   90.00
_cell.angle_beta   90.00
_cell.angle_gamma   90.00
#
_symmetry.space_group_name_H-M   'P 1'
#
loop_
_entity.id
_entity.type
_entity.pdbx_description
1 polymer ?
#
loop_
_entity_poly.entity_id
_entity_poly.type
_entity_poly.pdbx_seq_one_letter_code
_entity_poly.pdbx_strand_id
1 'polypeptide(L)'
;MIQQLLQQQDEIHQLQTEMATKEQQIQVEIQLLQNEAATKAQEMQTDMQQLQDEMVAKDQRIQALEQRDYIERSCNGGYVLATNPYNVLASGSGYNYQTANFSRAFRTTPVVTIGLTVLDHAHFVTLRVQTDVTEISTTGLTVRFGAWEDAKLYYARLYWLACA
;
A
#
# COMPACT_ATOMS: atom_id res chain seq x y z
N MET A 1 -97.32 -2.76 -4.62
CA MET A 1 -96.59 -4.03 -4.81
C MET A 1 -95.71 -4.01 -6.06
N ILE A 2 -96.25 -3.76 -7.27
CA ILE A 2 -95.46 -3.73 -8.52
C ILE A 2 -94.37 -2.63 -8.53
N GLN A 3 -94.69 -1.44 -8.00
CA GLN A 3 -93.76 -0.30 -7.99
C GLN A 3 -92.53 -0.52 -7.08
N GLN A 4 -92.71 -1.24 -5.96
CA GLN A 4 -91.60 -1.65 -5.09
C GLN A 4 -90.69 -2.68 -5.75
N LEU A 5 -91.27 -3.61 -6.52
CA LEU A 5 -90.51 -4.63 -7.26
C LEU A 5 -89.62 -4.00 -8.34
N LEU A 6 -90.13 -3.03 -9.09
CA LEU A 6 -89.34 -2.29 -10.09
C LEU A 6 -88.17 -1.54 -9.44
N GLN A 7 -88.41 -0.88 -8.31
CA GLN A 7 -87.36 -0.15 -7.60
C GLN A 7 -86.26 -1.08 -7.05
N GLN A 8 -86.64 -2.26 -6.52
CA GLN A 8 -85.65 -3.26 -6.11
C GLN A 8 -84.84 -3.81 -7.29
N GLN A 9 -85.46 -3.93 -8.47
CA GLN A 9 -84.79 -4.43 -9.66
C GLN A 9 -83.76 -3.43 -10.21
N ASP A 10 -84.05 -2.14 -10.13
CA ASP A 10 -83.11 -1.06 -10.47
C ASP A 10 -81.93 -1.02 -9.49
N GLU A 11 -82.17 -1.18 -8.19
CA GLU A 11 -81.10 -1.25 -7.17
C GLU A 11 -80.19 -2.46 -7.39
N ILE A 12 -80.74 -3.63 -7.74
CA ILE A 12 -79.96 -4.82 -8.08
C ILE A 12 -79.11 -4.57 -9.32
N HIS A 13 -79.65 -3.96 -10.36
CA HIS A 13 -78.90 -3.63 -11.57
C HIS A 13 -77.78 -2.61 -11.31
N GLN A 14 -78.05 -1.60 -10.48
CA GLN A 14 -77.04 -0.62 -10.09
C GLN A 14 -75.90 -1.27 -9.31
N LEU A 15 -76.21 -2.14 -8.34
CA LEU A 15 -75.22 -2.88 -7.57
C LEU A 15 -74.38 -3.81 -8.44
N GLN A 16 -75.00 -4.51 -9.40
CA GLN A 16 -74.28 -5.34 -10.36
C GLN A 16 -73.27 -4.53 -11.18
N THR A 17 -73.66 -3.33 -11.61
CA THR A 17 -72.80 -2.43 -12.39
C THR A 17 -71.64 -1.90 -11.55
N GLU A 18 -71.90 -1.54 -10.29
CA GLU A 18 -70.86 -1.11 -9.36
C GLU A 18 -69.87 -2.25 -9.03
N MET A 19 -70.38 -3.46 -8.79
CA MET A 19 -69.53 -4.64 -8.55
C MET A 19 -68.63 -4.93 -9.76
N ALA A 20 -69.18 -4.90 -10.97
CA ALA A 20 -68.38 -5.12 -12.18
C ALA A 20 -67.29 -4.05 -12.37
N THR A 21 -67.61 -2.79 -12.06
CA THR A 21 -66.64 -1.68 -12.15
C THR A 21 -65.52 -1.81 -11.12
N LYS A 22 -65.88 -2.14 -9.86
CA LYS A 22 -64.90 -2.38 -8.80
C LYS A 22 -64.01 -3.58 -9.09
N GLU A 23 -64.58 -4.64 -9.66
CA GLU A 23 -63.82 -5.82 -10.07
C GLU A 23 -62.82 -5.49 -11.18
N GLN A 24 -63.22 -4.71 -12.19
CA GLN A 24 -62.30 -4.21 -13.22
C GLN A 24 -61.17 -3.34 -12.61
N GLN A 25 -61.50 -2.46 -11.67
CA GLN A 25 -60.50 -1.62 -11.00
C GLN A 25 -59.48 -2.45 -10.22
N ILE A 26 -59.95 -3.46 -9.48
CA ILE A 26 -59.08 -4.40 -8.75
C ILE A 26 -58.16 -5.14 -9.72
N GLN A 27 -58.66 -5.61 -10.87
CA GLN A 27 -57.84 -6.30 -11.86
C GLN A 27 -56.73 -5.39 -12.43
N VAL A 28 -57.04 -4.12 -12.69
CA VAL A 28 -56.04 -3.13 -13.15
C VAL A 28 -54.97 -2.90 -12.09
N GLU A 29 -55.35 -2.76 -10.82
CA GLU A 29 -54.42 -2.54 -9.72
C GLU A 29 -53.51 -3.76 -9.49
N ILE A 30 -54.06 -4.98 -9.59
CA ILE A 30 -53.28 -6.22 -9.55
C ILE A 30 -52.26 -6.25 -10.69
N GLN A 31 -52.66 -5.91 -11.92
CA GLN A 31 -51.75 -5.90 -13.06
C GLN A 31 -50.63 -4.88 -12.90
N LEU A 32 -50.94 -3.69 -12.37
CA LEU A 32 -49.95 -2.65 -12.09
C LEU A 32 -48.93 -3.13 -11.05
N LEU A 33 -49.39 -3.72 -9.94
CA LEU A 33 -48.52 -4.24 -8.89
C LEU A 33 -47.63 -5.38 -9.39
N GLN A 34 -48.15 -6.26 -10.25
CA GLN A 34 -47.36 -7.32 -10.89
C GLN A 34 -46.25 -6.73 -11.77
N ASN A 35 -46.55 -5.71 -12.55
CA ASN A 35 -45.56 -5.04 -13.40
C ASN A 35 -44.47 -4.33 -12.57
N GLU A 36 -44.86 -3.65 -11.49
CA GLU A 36 -43.92 -3.00 -10.58
C GLU A 36 -43.03 -4.02 -9.86
N ALA A 37 -43.60 -5.12 -9.37
CA ALA A 37 -42.86 -6.20 -8.73
C ALA A 37 -41.88 -6.86 -9.70
N ALA A 38 -42.28 -7.10 -10.95
CA ALA A 38 -41.40 -7.65 -11.99
C ALA A 38 -40.24 -6.71 -12.32
N THR A 39 -40.51 -5.40 -12.42
CA THR A 39 -39.47 -4.39 -12.68
C THR A 39 -38.45 -4.34 -11.54
N LYS A 40 -38.92 -4.30 -10.29
CA LYS A 40 -38.04 -4.31 -9.11
C LYS A 40 -37.24 -5.60 -8.98
N ALA A 41 -37.83 -6.75 -9.32
CA ALA A 41 -37.11 -8.02 -9.33
C ALA A 41 -35.99 -8.03 -10.38
N GLN A 42 -36.24 -7.45 -11.56
CA GLN A 42 -35.25 -7.33 -12.63
C GLN A 42 -34.10 -6.39 -12.25
N GLU A 43 -34.41 -5.24 -11.63
CA GLU A 43 -33.41 -4.31 -11.10
C GLU A 43 -32.53 -5.00 -10.05
N MET A 44 -33.14 -5.65 -9.07
CA MET A 44 -32.41 -6.37 -8.02
C MET A 44 -31.52 -7.48 -8.60
N GLN A 45 -31.99 -8.20 -9.62
CA GLN A 45 -31.19 -9.23 -10.29
C GLN A 45 -29.99 -8.63 -11.03
N THR A 46 -30.15 -7.45 -11.61
CA THR A 46 -29.06 -6.72 -12.31
C THR A 46 -28.01 -6.25 -11.31
N ASP A 47 -28.43 -5.68 -10.17
CA ASP A 47 -27.53 -5.24 -9.10
C ASP A 47 -26.74 -6.41 -8.52
N MET A 48 -27.40 -7.55 -8.29
CA MET A 48 -26.72 -8.77 -7.82
C MET A 48 -25.66 -9.24 -8.81
N GLN A 49 -25.96 -9.23 -10.10
CA GLN A 49 -24.99 -9.61 -11.13
C GLN A 49 -23.80 -8.65 -11.15
N GLN A 50 -24.06 -7.33 -11.09
CA GLN A 50 -23.01 -6.32 -11.06
C GLN A 50 -22.11 -6.47 -9.83
N LEU A 51 -22.67 -6.72 -8.65
CA LEU A 51 -21.89 -6.96 -7.43
C LEU A 51 -21.02 -8.20 -7.56
N GLN A 52 -21.55 -9.26 -8.18
CA GLN A 52 -20.80 -10.48 -8.38
C GLN A 52 -19.61 -10.28 -9.33
N ASP A 53 -19.79 -9.51 -10.40
CA ASP A 53 -18.72 -9.14 -11.32
C ASP A 53 -17.66 -8.27 -10.63
N GLU A 54 -18.08 -7.33 -9.78
CA GLU A 54 -17.16 -6.49 -9.00
C GLU A 54 -16.36 -7.32 -7.99
N MET A 55 -16.98 -8.30 -7.33
CA MET A 55 -16.26 -9.22 -6.43
C MET A 55 -15.18 -9.99 -7.19
N VAL A 56 -15.51 -10.56 -8.35
CA VAL A 56 -14.54 -11.28 -9.18
C VAL A 56 -13.38 -10.35 -9.60
N ALA A 57 -13.68 -9.12 -10.00
CA ALA A 57 -12.66 -8.15 -10.38
C ALA A 57 -11.76 -7.74 -9.19
N LYS A 58 -12.33 -7.61 -7.98
CA LYS A 58 -11.55 -7.33 -6.77
C LYS A 58 -10.68 -8.52 -6.37
N ASP A 59 -11.19 -9.75 -6.46
CA ASP A 59 -10.43 -10.97 -6.15
C ASP A 59 -9.23 -11.11 -7.09
N GLN A 60 -9.43 -10.86 -8.39
CA GLN A 60 -8.33 -10.82 -9.36
C GLN A 60 -7.28 -9.78 -8.99
N ARG A 61 -7.72 -8.59 -8.54
CA ARG A 61 -6.80 -7.53 -8.10
C ARG A 61 -6.05 -7.90 -6.83
N ILE A 62 -6.68 -8.60 -5.90
CA ILE A 62 -6.03 -9.11 -4.68
C ILE A 62 -4.97 -10.15 -5.06
N GLN A 63 -5.31 -11.13 -5.89
CA GLN A 63 -4.35 -12.14 -6.37
C GLN A 63 -3.16 -11.49 -7.07
N ALA A 64 -3.40 -10.47 -7.90
CA ALA A 64 -2.34 -9.73 -8.56
C ALA A 64 -1.45 -8.97 -7.55
N LEU A 65 -2.01 -8.42 -6.47
CA LEU A 65 -1.24 -7.77 -5.42
C LEU A 65 -0.46 -8.75 -4.56
N GLU A 66 -1.00 -9.94 -4.28
CA GLU A 66 -0.32 -11.01 -3.56
C GLU A 66 0.88 -11.57 -4.34
N GLN A 67 0.77 -11.64 -5.68
CA GLN A 67 1.86 -12.08 -6.55
C GLN A 67 2.91 -11.00 -6.86
N ARG A 68 2.67 -9.74 -6.49
CA ARG A 68 3.69 -8.71 -6.67
C ARG A 68 4.82 -8.96 -5.68
N ASP A 69 6.03 -9.12 -6.21
CA ASP A 69 7.26 -8.93 -5.44
C ASP A 69 7.23 -7.51 -4.85
N TYR A 70 6.80 -7.41 -3.61
CA TYR A 70 6.79 -6.16 -2.86
C TYR A 70 8.25 -5.78 -2.61
N ILE A 71 8.83 -5.00 -3.52
CA ILE A 71 10.12 -4.35 -3.31
C ILE A 71 9.87 -3.21 -2.32
N GLU A 72 9.86 -3.53 -1.03
CA GLU A 72 10.00 -2.55 0.05
C GLU A 72 11.39 -1.93 -0.09
N ARG A 73 11.58 -1.00 -1.06
CA ARG A 73 12.81 -0.22 -1.18
C ARG A 73 12.93 0.65 0.06
N SER A 74 13.44 0.02 1.10
CA SER A 74 13.76 0.64 2.35
C SER A 74 15.20 1.06 2.21
N CYS A 75 15.47 2.34 2.43
CA CYS A 75 16.82 2.85 2.51
C CYS A 75 17.07 3.31 3.94
N ASN A 76 18.20 2.90 4.48
CA ASN A 76 18.69 3.31 5.78
C ASN A 76 20.03 4.02 5.58
N GLY A 77 20.31 5.04 6.36
CA GLY A 77 21.56 5.77 6.25
C GLY A 77 22.01 6.31 7.59
N GLY A 78 23.31 6.49 7.73
CA GLY A 78 23.89 6.94 8.98
C GLY A 78 25.32 7.40 8.83
N TYR A 79 25.78 8.10 9.86
CA TYR A 79 27.18 8.51 9.97
C TYR A 79 27.97 7.47 10.75
N VAL A 80 29.19 7.24 10.30
CA VAL A 80 30.20 6.52 11.08
C VAL A 80 31.40 7.45 11.22
N LEU A 81 31.78 7.73 12.46
CA LEU A 81 32.97 8.51 12.75
C LEU A 81 34.19 7.64 12.49
N ALA A 82 35.05 8.09 11.58
CA ALA A 82 36.24 7.33 11.20
C ALA A 82 37.47 7.72 12.06
N THR A 83 37.46 8.92 12.66
CA THR A 83 38.46 9.47 13.63
C THR A 83 37.81 10.64 14.41
N ASN A 84 38.09 11.02 15.68
CA ASN A 84 39.25 10.90 16.58
C ASN A 84 38.83 10.97 18.09
N PRO A 85 39.69 10.57 19.06
CA PRO A 85 40.17 11.61 20.00
C PRO A 85 41.69 11.86 20.11
N TYR A 86 42.62 10.93 19.79
CA TYR A 86 44.07 11.21 19.83
C TYR A 86 44.94 10.58 18.71
N ASN A 87 44.75 10.97 17.43
CA ASN A 87 45.76 10.82 16.37
C ASN A 87 46.02 9.41 15.81
N VAL A 88 45.05 8.48 15.86
CA VAL A 88 45.24 7.07 15.44
C VAL A 88 45.77 6.94 14.00
N LEU A 89 45.46 7.87 13.10
CA LEU A 89 45.98 7.94 11.73
C LEU A 89 46.82 9.20 11.46
N ALA A 90 47.17 9.96 12.50
CA ALA A 90 48.05 11.13 12.35
C ALA A 90 49.54 10.76 12.49
N SER A 91 49.85 9.56 12.98
CA SER A 91 51.21 9.00 13.05
C SER A 91 51.63 8.19 11.82
N GLY A 92 50.72 7.91 10.87
CA GLY A 92 51.03 7.23 9.61
C GLY A 92 49.93 6.24 9.15
N SER A 93 50.35 5.17 8.47
CA SER A 93 49.50 4.11 7.93
C SER A 93 48.72 3.33 9.00
N GLY A 94 47.47 3.00 8.70
CA GLY A 94 46.63 2.14 9.54
C GLY A 94 45.19 2.08 9.08
N TYR A 95 44.48 1.03 9.49
CA TYR A 95 43.06 0.84 9.24
C TYR A 95 42.31 0.65 10.56
N ASN A 96 41.16 1.30 10.67
CA ASN A 96 40.20 1.14 11.76
C ASN A 96 38.94 0.48 11.21
N TYR A 97 38.29 -0.31 12.06
CA TYR A 97 37.02 -0.97 11.75
C TYR A 97 35.93 -0.31 12.59
N GLN A 98 34.83 0.04 11.96
CA GLN A 98 33.69 0.66 12.60
C GLN A 98 32.42 -0.04 12.18
N THR A 99 31.60 -0.41 13.15
CA THR A 99 30.34 -1.12 12.92
C THR A 99 29.17 -0.16 13.09
N ALA A 100 28.18 -0.29 12.22
CA ALA A 100 26.91 0.43 12.30
C ALA A 100 25.74 -0.54 12.19
N ASN A 101 24.73 -0.35 13.04
CA ASN A 101 23.49 -1.10 13.01
C ASN A 101 22.43 -0.32 12.21
N PHE A 102 21.62 -1.04 11.46
CA PHE A 102 20.44 -0.48 10.83
C PHE A 102 19.35 -0.27 11.88
N SER A 103 18.60 0.83 11.76
CA SER A 103 17.45 1.11 12.64
C SER A 103 16.35 0.04 12.57
N ARG A 104 16.30 -0.72 11.47
CA ARG A 104 15.45 -1.90 11.28
C ARG A 104 16.19 -2.91 10.43
N ALA A 105 15.99 -4.21 10.71
CA ALA A 105 16.54 -5.28 9.89
C ALA A 105 15.89 -5.30 8.49
N PHE A 106 16.70 -5.44 7.45
CA PHE A 106 16.25 -5.69 6.08
C PHE A 106 15.78 -7.13 5.89
N ARG A 107 14.89 -7.37 4.92
CA ARG A 107 14.44 -8.73 4.56
C ARG A 107 15.53 -9.53 3.85
N THR A 108 16.36 -8.84 3.07
CA THR A 108 17.50 -9.38 2.32
C THR A 108 18.73 -8.52 2.61
N THR A 109 19.93 -9.05 2.34
CA THR A 109 21.16 -8.26 2.52
C THR A 109 21.13 -7.03 1.59
N PRO A 110 21.21 -5.80 2.14
CA PRO A 110 21.11 -4.58 1.35
C PRO A 110 22.36 -4.34 0.50
N VAL A 111 22.20 -3.56 -0.57
CA VAL A 111 23.32 -2.92 -1.26
C VAL A 111 23.73 -1.68 -0.47
N VAL A 112 25.02 -1.56 -0.17
CA VAL A 112 25.57 -0.45 0.63
C VAL A 112 26.49 0.41 -0.23
N THR A 113 26.30 1.73 -0.15
CA THR A 113 27.24 2.73 -0.66
C THR A 113 27.81 3.52 0.50
N ILE A 114 29.10 3.82 0.46
CA ILE A 114 29.79 4.64 1.47
C ILE A 114 30.49 5.82 0.82
N GLY A 115 30.62 6.91 1.57
CA GLY A 115 31.33 8.10 1.11
C GLY A 115 31.90 8.93 2.25
N LEU A 116 32.95 9.69 1.95
CA LEU A 116 33.53 10.68 2.85
C LEU A 116 32.67 11.94 2.86
N THR A 117 32.32 12.40 4.06
CA THR A 117 31.60 13.67 4.27
C THR A 117 32.48 14.76 4.86
N VAL A 118 33.59 14.38 5.50
CA VAL A 118 34.62 15.28 6.00
C VAL A 118 35.97 14.58 5.84
N LEU A 119 37.00 15.34 5.45
CA LEU A 119 38.38 14.89 5.33
C LEU A 119 39.32 16.03 5.72
N ASP A 120 40.11 15.81 6.75
CA ASP A 120 41.18 16.69 7.25
C ASP A 120 42.49 15.91 7.24
N HIS A 121 43.40 16.36 6.39
CA HIS A 121 44.64 15.68 6.02
C HIS A 121 45.82 16.65 6.10
N ALA A 122 46.98 16.13 6.47
CA ALA A 122 48.18 16.94 6.61
C ALA A 122 48.71 17.41 5.26
N HIS A 123 48.82 18.73 5.09
CA HIS A 123 49.21 19.38 3.83
C HIS A 123 50.62 19.02 3.30
N PHE A 124 51.49 18.45 4.12
CA PHE A 124 52.91 18.18 3.80
C PHE A 124 53.22 16.72 3.45
N VAL A 125 52.19 15.86 3.33
CA VAL A 125 52.32 14.46 2.89
C VAL A 125 51.28 14.17 1.81
N THR A 126 51.40 13.06 1.08
CA THR A 126 50.42 12.72 0.04
C THR A 126 49.10 12.28 0.66
N LEU A 127 47.97 12.67 0.07
CA LEU A 127 46.65 12.18 0.48
C LEU A 127 46.44 10.75 -0.02
N ARG A 128 46.34 9.80 0.91
CA ARG A 128 46.00 8.41 0.63
C ARG A 128 44.99 7.93 1.67
N VAL A 129 43.77 7.68 1.23
CA VAL A 129 42.66 7.27 2.09
C VAL A 129 41.85 6.19 1.40
N GLN A 130 41.51 5.13 2.12
CA GLN A 130 40.76 3.99 1.62
C GLN A 130 39.64 3.65 2.59
N THR A 131 38.50 3.32 2.01
CA THR A 131 37.25 3.05 2.72
C THR A 131 36.61 1.85 2.05
N ASP A 132 36.36 0.77 2.78
CA ASP A 132 35.74 -0.44 2.27
C ASP A 132 34.66 -0.91 3.22
N VAL A 133 33.56 -1.45 2.69
CA VAL A 133 32.62 -2.22 3.50
C VAL A 133 33.11 -3.65 3.54
N THR A 134 33.50 -4.13 4.72
CA THR A 134 34.10 -5.48 4.88
C THR A 134 33.07 -6.54 5.23
N GLU A 135 31.98 -6.16 5.90
CA GLU A 135 30.90 -7.06 6.29
C GLU A 135 29.55 -6.35 6.13
N ILE A 136 28.54 -7.05 5.59
CA ILE A 136 27.17 -6.57 5.45
C ILE A 136 26.24 -7.72 5.81
N SER A 137 25.26 -7.43 6.68
CA SER A 137 24.18 -8.36 7.02
C SER A 137 22.83 -7.67 6.83
N THR A 138 21.73 -8.34 7.20
CA THR A 138 20.41 -7.70 7.24
C THR A 138 20.27 -6.70 8.39
N THR A 139 21.16 -6.69 9.37
CA THR A 139 21.03 -5.88 10.60
C THR A 139 22.10 -4.81 10.75
N GLY A 140 23.18 -4.87 10.00
CA GLY A 140 24.22 -3.86 10.06
C GLY A 140 25.33 -4.06 9.03
N LEU A 141 26.39 -3.26 9.19
CA LEU A 141 27.59 -3.30 8.38
C LEU A 141 28.85 -3.02 9.21
N THR A 142 30.00 -3.42 8.69
CA THR A 142 31.32 -3.00 9.17
C THR A 142 32.08 -2.32 8.05
N VAL A 143 32.58 -1.12 8.34
CA VAL A 143 33.42 -0.32 7.45
C VAL A 143 34.85 -0.37 7.93
N ARG A 144 35.77 -0.70 7.03
CA ARG A 144 37.21 -0.49 7.19
C ARG A 144 37.57 0.88 6.62
N PHE A 145 38.24 1.69 7.42
CA PHE A 145 38.69 3.02 7.05
C PHE A 145 40.14 3.21 7.41
N GLY A 146 40.96 3.73 6.50
CA GLY A 146 42.36 3.95 6.80
C GLY A 146 43.10 4.82 5.81
N ALA A 147 44.37 5.01 6.13
CA ALA A 147 45.37 5.65 5.30
C ALA A 147 46.58 4.72 5.18
N TRP A 148 47.39 4.88 4.13
CA TRP A 148 48.60 4.07 3.94
C TRP A 148 49.80 4.94 3.57
N GLU A 149 50.99 4.34 3.67
CA GLU A 149 52.30 5.00 3.57
C GLU A 149 52.47 6.13 4.62
N ASP A 150 52.96 7.29 4.17
CA ASP A 150 53.20 8.50 4.96
C ASP A 150 51.97 9.40 5.12
N ALA A 151 50.79 8.99 4.62
CA ALA A 151 49.57 9.78 4.73
C ALA A 151 49.16 9.97 6.20
N LYS A 152 48.75 11.20 6.55
CA LYS A 152 48.34 11.58 7.90
C LYS A 152 46.96 12.21 7.87
N LEU A 153 46.02 11.61 8.60
CA LEU A 153 44.64 12.08 8.72
C LEU A 153 44.39 12.58 10.14
N TYR A 154 43.98 13.85 10.26
CA TYR A 154 43.58 14.45 11.53
C TYR A 154 42.12 14.14 11.86
N TYR A 155 41.27 14.21 10.83
CA TYR A 155 39.84 13.94 10.98
C TYR A 155 39.22 13.42 9.68
N ALA A 156 38.30 12.46 9.79
CA ALA A 156 37.48 12.00 8.69
C ALA A 156 36.14 11.48 9.22
N ARG A 157 35.09 11.71 8.44
CA ARG A 157 33.74 11.20 8.73
C ARG A 157 33.15 10.55 7.51
N LEU A 158 32.56 9.38 7.71
CA LEU A 158 31.93 8.58 6.67
C LEU A 158 30.41 8.68 6.80
N TYR A 159 29.73 8.61 5.68
CA TYR A 159 28.30 8.36 5.60
C TYR A 159 28.06 7.10 4.79
N TRP A 160 27.12 6.27 5.25
CA TRP A 160 26.70 5.07 4.56
C TRP A 160 25.21 5.16 4.21
N LEU A 161 24.84 4.55 3.09
CA LEU A 161 23.47 4.36 2.64
C LEU A 161 23.29 2.89 2.25
N ALA A 162 22.33 2.21 2.87
CA ALA A 162 21.98 0.81 2.64
C ALA A 162 20.56 0.75 2.08
N CYS A 163 20.35 0.07 0.96
CA CYS A 163 19.02 -0.14 0.38
C CYS A 163 18.82 -1.61 -0.02
N ALA A 164 17.66 -2.17 0.31
CA ALA A 164 17.22 -3.51 -0.11
C ALA A 164 15.82 -3.44 -0.72
#